data_AF-A0A919LXJ2-F1
#
_entry.id   AF-A0A919LXJ2-F1
#
_cell.length_a   1.000
_cell.length_b   1.000
_cell.length_c   1.000
_cell.angle_alpha   90.00
_cell.angle_beta   90.00
_cell.angle_gamma   90.00
#
_symmetry.space_group_name_H-M   'P 1'
#
loop_
_entity.id
_entity.type
_entity.pdbx_description
1 polymer ?
#
loop_
_entity_poly.entity_id
_entity_poly.type
_entity_poly.pdbx_seq_one_letter_code
_entity_poly.pdbx_strand_id
1 'polypeptide(L)'
;MTDKVRIDTLRADLLDANNETFLARQAEFESNVRSYPRKLPLAITKAEGVWLTDADNKQYLDCLAGAGTLALGHNHPDVLQSIQSVITSGLPLHTLDLTTPLKDRFSEYLLSCLPGEGKEYCLQFTGPSGADAVEAALKLAKKYTGRTAVISFSGGYHGMTHGALSVTGNLSPKAAVNGMMPEVQFMPYPHLYRCPLGIGGEAGVKALTYYFENLINDVESGVRKPAAVILEAVQGEGGVNPAPVEWLQRIRKVTEEHGILLIVDEVQAGFARTGKFFAFEHAGIQPDIIVMSKAVGGGCRWRCWALKAVRRREPGHHTGTFRGNQLAMATGLTTLRHLRDNKIADKVAAVASG
;
A
#
# COMPACT_ATOMS: atom_id res chain seq x y z
N MET A 1 34.44 11.20 -25.50
CA MET A 1 33.78 9.88 -25.55
C MET A 1 33.29 9.60 -24.16
N THR A 2 31.98 9.57 -23.96
CA THR A 2 31.38 9.31 -22.65
C THR A 2 31.65 7.86 -22.27
N ASP A 3 32.29 7.63 -21.12
CA ASP A 3 32.24 6.35 -20.43
C ASP A 3 30.76 6.02 -20.27
N LYS A 4 30.26 5.13 -21.13
CA LYS A 4 28.89 4.66 -21.06
C LYS A 4 28.86 3.85 -19.77
N VAL A 5 28.29 4.41 -18.71
CA VAL A 5 27.97 3.67 -17.49
C VAL A 5 27.02 2.56 -17.89
N ARG A 6 27.57 1.37 -18.08
CA ARG A 6 26.82 0.13 -18.21
C ARG A 6 26.82 -0.58 -16.85
N ILE A 7 25.82 -1.42 -16.60
CA ILE A 7 25.72 -2.19 -15.35
C ILE A 7 26.94 -3.11 -15.18
N ASP A 8 27.50 -3.64 -16.27
CA ASP A 8 28.76 -4.38 -16.34
C ASP A 8 30.01 -3.52 -16.06
N THR A 9 29.86 -2.19 -16.04
CA THR A 9 30.91 -1.22 -15.67
C THR A 9 30.62 -0.50 -14.36
N LEU A 10 29.72 -1.04 -13.51
CA LEU A 10 29.65 -0.71 -12.08
C LEU A 10 30.95 -1.21 -11.41
N ARG A 11 32.05 -0.53 -11.75
CA ARG A 11 33.36 -0.49 -11.13
C ARG A 11 33.94 -1.84 -10.68
N ALA A 12 34.89 -2.36 -11.46
CA ALA A 12 35.68 -3.53 -11.12
C ALA A 12 36.38 -3.43 -9.75
N ASP A 13 36.61 -2.21 -9.24
CA ASP A 13 37.14 -1.91 -7.89
C ASP A 13 36.17 -2.20 -6.73
N LEU A 14 34.91 -2.55 -7.01
CA LEU A 14 33.89 -2.87 -5.99
C LEU A 14 33.44 -4.33 -6.03
N LEU A 15 33.98 -5.15 -6.94
CA LEU A 15 33.60 -6.57 -7.07
C LEU A 15 33.98 -7.40 -5.84
N ASP A 16 34.99 -6.97 -5.07
CA ASP A 16 35.48 -7.62 -3.84
C ASP A 16 35.19 -6.81 -2.57
N ALA A 17 34.38 -5.75 -2.65
CA ALA A 17 34.04 -4.94 -1.49
C ALA A 17 33.07 -5.69 -0.56
N ASN A 18 33.30 -5.60 0.75
CA ASN A 18 32.53 -6.27 1.79
C ASN A 18 31.38 -5.38 2.31
N ASN A 19 30.55 -5.92 3.21
CA ASN A 19 29.42 -5.18 3.79
C ASN A 19 29.85 -3.85 4.45
N GLU A 20 30.97 -3.87 5.19
CA GLU A 20 31.50 -2.69 5.89
C GLU A 20 31.81 -1.54 4.92
N THR A 21 32.48 -1.85 3.82
CA THR A 21 32.87 -0.87 2.80
C THR A 21 31.65 -0.19 2.18
N PHE A 22 30.62 -0.97 1.81
CA PHE A 22 29.41 -0.41 1.21
C PHE A 22 28.60 0.42 2.20
N LEU A 23 28.49 0.00 3.46
CA LEU A 23 27.75 0.72 4.49
C LEU A 23 28.44 2.02 4.92
N ALA A 24 29.78 2.03 4.99
CA ALA A 24 30.56 3.23 5.24
C ALA A 24 30.32 4.28 4.15
N ARG A 25 30.44 3.88 2.88
CA ARG A 25 30.14 4.75 1.73
C ARG A 25 28.69 5.23 1.72
N GLN A 26 27.74 4.35 2.04
CA GLN A 26 26.34 4.75 2.17
C GLN A 26 26.15 5.84 3.22
N ALA A 27 26.93 5.81 4.32
CA ALA A 27 26.88 6.83 5.36
C ALA A 27 27.48 8.17 4.94
N GLU A 28 28.38 8.20 3.96
CA GLU A 28 28.89 9.43 3.36
C GLU A 28 27.88 10.06 2.38
N PHE A 29 27.14 9.22 1.63
CA PHE A 29 26.29 9.69 0.53
C PHE A 29 24.83 9.95 0.93
N GLU A 30 24.30 9.18 1.88
CA GLU A 30 22.88 9.20 2.21
C GLU A 30 22.61 9.80 3.60
N SER A 31 21.53 10.57 3.69
CA SER A 31 21.03 11.11 4.95
C SER A 31 20.82 10.03 6.01
N ASN A 32 20.91 10.44 7.28
CA ASN A 32 20.67 9.57 8.43
C ASN A 32 19.21 9.10 8.58
N VAL A 33 18.28 9.55 7.73
CA VAL A 33 16.88 9.10 7.76
C VAL A 33 16.70 7.59 7.43
N ARG A 34 17.73 6.93 6.89
CA ARG A 34 17.74 5.47 6.61
C ARG A 34 17.33 4.66 7.84
N SER A 35 16.40 3.72 7.66
CA SER A 35 15.88 2.85 8.73
C SER A 35 16.41 1.42 8.65
N TYR A 36 16.16 0.71 7.54
CA TYR A 36 16.47 -0.72 7.40
C TYR A 36 17.96 -1.06 7.55
N PRO A 37 18.91 -0.34 6.91
CA PRO A 37 20.34 -0.63 7.05
C PRO A 37 20.87 -0.53 8.48
N ARG A 38 20.16 0.14 9.40
CA ARG A 38 20.54 0.21 10.82
C ARG A 38 20.22 -1.04 11.61
N LYS A 39 19.21 -1.80 11.17
CA LYS A 39 18.79 -3.07 11.79
C LYS A 39 19.32 -4.27 11.03
N LEU A 40 19.50 -4.12 9.72
CA LEU A 40 20.01 -5.10 8.79
C LEU A 40 21.24 -4.48 8.08
N PRO A 41 22.41 -4.41 8.75
CA PRO A 41 23.60 -3.78 8.20
C PRO A 41 24.25 -4.70 7.16
N LEU A 42 23.62 -4.78 5.99
CA LEU A 42 24.05 -5.62 4.88
C LEU A 42 23.94 -4.87 3.55
N ALA A 43 24.85 -5.19 2.63
CA ALA A 43 24.81 -4.77 1.24
C ALA A 43 24.42 -5.98 0.39
N ILE A 44 23.24 -5.94 -0.25
CA ILE A 44 22.72 -7.05 -1.04
C ILE A 44 23.38 -7.06 -2.42
N THR A 45 23.97 -8.17 -2.81
CA THR A 45 24.65 -8.35 -4.11
C THR A 45 23.87 -9.26 -5.05
N LYS A 46 23.15 -10.26 -4.51
CA LYS A 46 22.30 -11.17 -5.29
C LYS A 46 21.00 -11.45 -4.56
N ALA A 47 19.93 -11.66 -5.31
CA ALA A 47 18.64 -12.08 -4.79
C ALA A 47 17.94 -13.02 -5.78
N GLU A 48 17.30 -14.07 -5.29
CA GLU A 48 16.55 -15.02 -6.12
C GLU A 48 15.45 -15.70 -5.29
N GLY A 49 14.19 -15.55 -5.72
CA GLY A 49 13.04 -16.03 -4.96
C GLY A 49 13.01 -15.40 -3.56
N VAL A 50 13.19 -16.21 -2.53
CA VAL A 50 13.22 -15.79 -1.12
C VAL A 50 14.64 -15.72 -0.56
N TRP A 51 15.68 -15.92 -1.38
CA TRP A 51 17.06 -15.93 -0.92
C TRP A 51 17.78 -14.63 -1.29
N LEU A 52 18.50 -14.06 -0.33
CA LEU A 52 19.41 -12.93 -0.50
C LEU A 52 20.84 -13.39 -0.27
N THR A 53 21.78 -12.84 -1.01
CA THR A 53 23.23 -12.96 -0.75
C THR A 53 23.78 -11.56 -0.55
N ASP A 54 24.54 -11.36 0.53
CA ASP A 54 25.19 -10.08 0.82
C ASP A 54 26.60 -9.99 0.21
N ALA A 55 27.27 -8.88 0.45
CA ALA A 55 28.62 -8.61 -0.04
C ALA A 55 29.71 -9.49 0.62
N ASP A 56 29.39 -10.13 1.75
CA ASP A 56 30.27 -11.09 2.43
C ASP A 56 29.97 -12.54 2.00
N ASN A 57 29.16 -12.71 0.94
CA ASN A 57 28.67 -14.00 0.41
C ASN A 57 27.80 -14.80 1.40
N LYS A 58 27.24 -14.16 2.43
CA LYS A 58 26.33 -14.80 3.36
C LYS A 58 24.91 -14.82 2.80
N GLN A 59 24.25 -15.97 2.93
CA GLN A 59 22.88 -16.17 2.48
C GLN A 59 21.86 -15.92 3.60
N TYR A 60 20.75 -15.30 3.25
CA TYR A 60 19.64 -15.00 4.14
C TYR A 60 18.31 -15.40 3.51
N LEU A 61 17.39 -15.89 4.33
CA LEU A 61 15.99 -16.04 3.96
C LEU A 61 15.27 -14.68 4.13
N ASP A 62 14.69 -14.17 3.05
CA ASP A 62 13.95 -12.91 3.03
C ASP A 62 12.52 -13.09 3.54
N CYS A 63 12.34 -12.86 4.83
CA CYS A 63 11.01 -12.82 5.47
C CYS A 63 10.34 -11.43 5.38
N LEU A 64 10.97 -10.44 4.74
CA LEU A 64 10.45 -9.08 4.60
C LEU A 64 9.76 -8.85 3.25
N ALA A 65 10.27 -9.48 2.18
CA ALA A 65 9.78 -9.37 0.81
C ALA A 65 9.56 -7.91 0.36
N GLY A 66 10.48 -7.01 0.75
CA GLY A 66 10.35 -5.57 0.50
C GLY A 66 9.09 -4.95 1.13
N ALA A 67 8.78 -5.32 2.38
CA ALA A 67 7.57 -4.96 3.11
C ALA A 67 6.27 -5.36 2.36
N GLY A 68 6.29 -6.54 1.75
CA GLY A 68 5.18 -7.09 0.96
C GLY A 68 5.12 -6.65 -0.51
N THR A 69 6.12 -5.89 -0.99
CA THR A 69 6.19 -5.45 -2.40
C THR A 69 6.50 -6.58 -3.38
N LEU A 70 7.23 -7.60 -2.94
CA LEU A 70 7.72 -8.68 -3.78
C LEU A 70 6.85 -9.93 -3.58
N ALA A 71 5.61 -9.89 -4.08
CA ALA A 71 4.65 -10.98 -3.89
C ALA A 71 5.13 -12.33 -4.47
N LEU A 72 5.92 -12.31 -5.55
CA LEU A 72 6.52 -13.50 -6.18
C LEU A 72 8.00 -13.70 -5.82
N GLY A 73 8.54 -12.94 -4.87
CA GLY A 73 9.96 -12.93 -4.54
C GLY A 73 10.83 -12.13 -5.53
N HIS A 74 12.14 -12.22 -5.35
CA HIS A 74 13.13 -11.54 -6.18
C HIS A 74 13.34 -12.27 -7.50
N ASN A 75 13.52 -11.49 -8.59
CA ASN A 75 13.96 -12.00 -9.89
C ASN A 75 13.12 -13.17 -10.45
N HIS A 76 11.80 -13.16 -10.21
CA HIS A 76 10.90 -14.17 -10.75
C HIS A 76 10.99 -14.23 -12.29
N PRO A 77 11.19 -15.40 -12.92
CA PRO A 77 11.45 -15.52 -14.36
C PRO A 77 10.42 -14.81 -15.24
N ASP A 78 9.12 -14.99 -14.96
CA ASP A 78 8.06 -14.35 -15.75
C ASP A 78 8.03 -12.81 -15.60
N VAL A 79 8.43 -12.30 -14.43
CA VAL A 79 8.54 -10.85 -14.19
C VAL A 79 9.73 -10.29 -14.97
N LEU A 80 10.88 -10.98 -14.96
CA LEU A 80 12.06 -10.60 -15.74
C LEU A 80 11.76 -10.62 -17.24
N GLN A 81 11.09 -11.66 -17.73
CA GLN A 81 10.66 -11.77 -19.12
C GLN A 81 9.74 -10.61 -19.51
N SER A 82 8.84 -10.20 -18.61
CA SER A 82 7.94 -9.05 -18.82
C SER A 82 8.71 -7.74 -18.98
N ILE A 83 9.73 -7.52 -18.14
CA ILE A 83 10.63 -6.35 -18.23
C ILE A 83 11.36 -6.35 -19.58
N GLN A 84 11.99 -7.46 -19.95
CA GLN A 84 12.73 -7.59 -21.22
C GLN A 84 11.83 -7.37 -22.43
N SER A 85 10.61 -7.91 -22.39
CA SER A 85 9.62 -7.76 -23.47
C SER A 85 9.23 -6.28 -23.65
N VAL A 86 8.97 -5.54 -22.57
CA VAL A 86 8.67 -4.09 -22.69
C VAL A 86 9.85 -3.34 -23.30
N ILE A 87 11.07 -3.57 -22.81
CA ILE A 87 12.28 -2.86 -23.27
C ILE A 87 12.54 -3.10 -24.78
N THR A 88 12.28 -4.31 -25.27
CA THR A 88 12.53 -4.69 -26.66
C THR A 88 11.36 -4.45 -27.60
N SER A 89 10.14 -4.23 -27.08
CA SER A 89 8.92 -4.05 -27.88
C SER A 89 8.78 -2.72 -28.62
N GLY A 90 9.55 -1.69 -28.22
CA GLY A 90 9.36 -0.32 -28.69
C GLY A 90 8.20 0.43 -28.02
N LEU A 91 7.52 -0.15 -27.03
CA LEU A 91 6.57 0.57 -26.19
C LEU A 91 7.28 1.73 -25.46
N PRO A 92 6.61 2.90 -25.30
CA PRO A 92 7.19 3.99 -24.53
C PRO A 92 7.41 3.54 -23.08
N LEU A 93 8.56 3.82 -22.47
CA LEU A 93 8.78 3.45 -21.06
C LEU A 93 7.94 4.31 -20.09
N HIS A 94 7.56 5.51 -20.53
CA HIS A 94 6.86 6.49 -19.73
C HIS A 94 5.86 7.30 -20.58
N THR A 95 4.63 7.45 -20.09
CA THR A 95 3.55 8.11 -20.87
C THR A 95 2.73 9.15 -20.11
N LEU A 96 3.16 9.59 -18.92
CA LEU A 96 2.33 10.41 -18.03
C LEU A 96 0.94 9.73 -17.84
N ASP A 97 -0.16 10.35 -18.23
CA ASP A 97 -1.51 9.76 -18.27
C ASP A 97 -1.95 9.25 -19.64
N LEU A 98 -1.17 9.43 -20.70
CA LEU A 98 -1.51 8.93 -22.03
C LEU A 98 -1.71 7.42 -22.01
N THR A 99 -2.70 6.96 -22.76
CA THR A 99 -3.03 5.53 -22.85
C THR A 99 -2.06 4.78 -23.75
N THR A 100 -1.91 3.49 -23.49
CA THR A 100 -1.17 2.52 -24.29
C THR A 100 -1.94 1.20 -24.28
N PRO A 101 -1.71 0.29 -25.24
CA PRO A 101 -2.31 -1.05 -25.19
C PRO A 101 -2.00 -1.80 -23.89
N LEU A 102 -0.78 -1.62 -23.35
CA LEU A 102 -0.39 -2.24 -22.08
C LEU A 102 -1.13 -1.64 -20.88
N LYS A 103 -1.27 -0.30 -20.83
CA LYS A 103 -2.05 0.37 -19.78
C LYS A 103 -3.51 -0.05 -19.81
N ASP A 104 -4.08 -0.14 -21.00
CA ASP A 104 -5.46 -0.58 -21.20
C ASP A 104 -5.67 -1.98 -20.61
N ARG A 105 -4.85 -2.96 -21.02
CA ARG A 105 -4.88 -4.33 -20.50
C ARG A 105 -4.63 -4.44 -19.00
N PHE A 106 -3.66 -3.69 -18.49
CA PHE A 106 -3.41 -3.64 -17.04
C PHE A 106 -4.62 -3.09 -16.28
N SER A 107 -5.24 -2.02 -16.78
CA SER A 107 -6.39 -1.37 -16.16
C SER A 107 -7.61 -2.29 -16.16
N GLU A 108 -7.91 -2.92 -17.29
CA GLU A 108 -8.97 -3.93 -17.46
C GLU A 108 -8.77 -5.07 -16.44
N TYR A 109 -7.57 -5.65 -16.39
CA TYR A 109 -7.28 -6.76 -15.49
C TYR A 109 -7.38 -6.36 -14.02
N LEU A 110 -6.82 -5.20 -13.63
CA LEU A 110 -6.89 -4.72 -12.25
C LEU A 110 -8.34 -4.46 -11.82
N LEU A 111 -9.16 -3.83 -12.67
CA LEU A 111 -10.59 -3.63 -12.40
C LEU A 111 -11.30 -4.98 -12.21
N SER A 112 -11.00 -5.99 -13.03
CA SER A 112 -11.59 -7.32 -12.91
C SER A 112 -11.26 -8.05 -11.59
N CYS A 113 -10.26 -7.56 -10.84
CA CYS A 113 -9.91 -8.08 -9.52
C CYS A 113 -10.70 -7.40 -8.39
N LEU A 114 -11.31 -6.24 -8.64
CA LEU A 114 -12.09 -5.49 -7.65
C LEU A 114 -13.49 -6.11 -7.45
N PRO A 115 -14.20 -5.76 -6.36
CA PRO A 115 -15.57 -6.19 -6.14
C PRO A 115 -16.49 -5.91 -7.34
N GLY A 116 -17.36 -6.86 -7.66
CA GLY A 116 -18.27 -6.74 -8.79
C GLY A 116 -17.57 -6.62 -10.15
N GLU A 117 -16.35 -7.18 -10.28
CA GLU A 117 -15.49 -7.08 -11.47
C GLU A 117 -15.16 -5.63 -11.84
N GLY A 118 -15.17 -4.73 -10.86
CA GLY A 118 -14.82 -3.33 -11.06
C GLY A 118 -15.85 -2.50 -11.81
N LYS A 119 -17.07 -3.02 -12.07
CA LYS A 119 -18.11 -2.31 -12.85
C LYS A 119 -18.53 -0.97 -12.26
N GLU A 120 -18.46 -0.85 -10.93
CA GLU A 120 -18.76 0.39 -10.20
C GLU A 120 -17.51 1.24 -9.92
N TYR A 121 -16.33 0.75 -10.32
CA TYR A 121 -15.04 1.34 -9.97
C TYR A 121 -14.38 2.08 -11.13
N CYS A 122 -13.63 3.13 -10.80
CA CYS A 122 -12.72 3.80 -11.71
C CYS A 122 -11.33 3.89 -11.09
N LEU A 123 -10.29 3.60 -11.88
CA LEU A 123 -8.90 3.69 -11.44
C LEU A 123 -8.36 5.12 -11.59
N GLN A 124 -7.58 5.55 -10.60
CA GLN A 124 -6.64 6.66 -10.77
C GLN A 124 -5.22 6.20 -10.48
N PHE A 125 -4.34 6.49 -11.43
CA PHE A 125 -2.89 6.32 -11.30
C PHE A 125 -2.26 7.57 -10.69
N THR A 126 -1.45 7.36 -9.65
CA THR A 126 -0.87 8.42 -8.82
C THR A 126 0.66 8.43 -8.94
N GLY A 127 1.33 9.33 -8.21
CA GLY A 127 2.77 9.34 -8.06
C GLY A 127 3.32 8.03 -7.45
N PRO A 128 4.66 7.84 -7.43
CA PRO A 128 5.26 6.53 -7.25
C PRO A 128 5.30 6.04 -5.78
N SER A 129 4.46 6.56 -4.87
CA SER A 129 4.35 6.12 -3.47
C SER A 129 2.90 5.83 -3.05
N GLY A 130 2.71 4.89 -2.11
CA GLY A 130 1.37 4.62 -1.54
C GLY A 130 0.80 5.85 -0.83
N ALA A 131 1.69 6.65 -0.24
CA ALA A 131 1.34 7.93 0.36
C ALA A 131 0.64 8.88 -0.63
N ASP A 132 1.10 8.98 -1.89
CA ASP A 132 0.44 9.83 -2.88
C ASP A 132 -0.96 9.31 -3.28
N ALA A 133 -1.16 7.99 -3.25
CA ALA A 133 -2.49 7.40 -3.44
C ALA A 133 -3.43 7.73 -2.26
N VAL A 134 -2.92 7.74 -1.04
CA VAL A 134 -3.65 8.22 0.15
C VAL A 134 -3.96 9.72 0.02
N GLU A 135 -3.00 10.57 -0.38
CA GLU A 135 -3.26 12.00 -0.63
C GLU A 135 -4.39 12.21 -1.64
N ALA A 136 -4.38 11.46 -2.74
CA ALA A 136 -5.42 11.54 -3.77
C ALA A 136 -6.79 11.10 -3.24
N ALA A 137 -6.84 10.02 -2.43
CA ALA A 137 -8.05 9.52 -1.80
C ALA A 137 -8.64 10.53 -0.79
N LEU A 138 -7.79 11.13 0.06
CA LEU A 138 -8.20 12.13 1.04
C LEU A 138 -8.77 13.38 0.36
N LYS A 139 -8.06 13.93 -0.64
CA LYS A 139 -8.52 15.10 -1.42
C LYS A 139 -9.87 14.82 -2.08
N LEU A 140 -10.00 13.65 -2.69
CA LEU A 140 -11.24 13.25 -3.33
C LEU A 140 -12.38 13.13 -2.33
N ALA A 141 -12.15 12.50 -1.18
CA ALA A 141 -13.21 12.29 -0.21
C ALA A 141 -13.76 13.63 0.30
N LYS A 142 -12.87 14.58 0.59
CA LYS A 142 -13.25 15.94 1.00
C LYS A 142 -14.03 16.65 -0.10
N LYS A 143 -13.56 16.58 -1.35
CA LYS A 143 -14.24 17.20 -2.50
C LYS A 143 -15.62 16.59 -2.76
N TYR A 144 -15.72 15.27 -2.70
CA TYR A 144 -16.96 14.54 -3.00
C TYR A 144 -18.04 14.83 -1.97
N THR A 145 -17.69 14.80 -0.70
CA THR A 145 -18.63 15.00 0.41
C THR A 145 -18.85 16.47 0.77
N GLY A 146 -17.96 17.37 0.37
CA GLY A 146 -17.92 18.76 0.82
C GLY A 146 -17.49 18.92 2.29
N ARG A 147 -17.02 17.85 2.93
CA ARG A 147 -16.61 17.82 4.35
C ARG A 147 -15.09 17.83 4.47
N THR A 148 -14.58 18.24 5.63
CA THR A 148 -13.13 18.43 5.86
C THR A 148 -12.52 17.40 6.79
N ALA A 149 -13.28 16.92 7.78
CA ALA A 149 -12.80 16.00 8.80
C ALA A 149 -12.55 14.58 8.26
N VAL A 150 -11.58 13.88 8.84
CA VAL A 150 -11.24 12.48 8.51
C VAL A 150 -11.05 11.71 9.80
N ILE A 151 -11.63 10.52 9.89
CA ILE A 151 -11.34 9.59 10.99
C ILE A 151 -10.25 8.60 10.55
N SER A 152 -9.25 8.42 11.39
CA SER A 152 -8.21 7.39 11.27
C SER A 152 -8.06 6.63 12.58
N PHE A 153 -7.25 5.56 12.61
CA PHE A 153 -7.13 4.68 13.76
C PHE A 153 -5.71 4.61 14.34
N SER A 154 -5.63 4.42 15.65
CA SER A 154 -4.36 4.15 16.34
C SER A 154 -3.65 2.95 15.73
N GLY A 155 -2.32 3.02 15.59
CA GLY A 155 -1.52 1.95 14.95
C GLY A 155 -1.51 1.97 13.42
N GLY A 156 -2.40 2.71 12.76
CA GLY A 156 -2.44 2.76 11.30
C GLY A 156 -1.21 3.42 10.68
N TYR A 157 -0.80 2.99 9.49
CA TYR A 157 0.28 3.59 8.72
C TYR A 157 -0.13 3.80 7.27
N HIS A 158 -0.24 5.07 6.87
CA HIS A 158 -0.75 5.45 5.55
C HIS A 158 0.29 6.19 4.69
N GLY A 159 1.47 6.49 5.25
CA GLY A 159 2.60 7.03 4.49
C GLY A 159 3.27 8.23 5.17
N MET A 160 4.21 8.84 4.43
CA MET A 160 5.12 9.88 4.94
C MET A 160 4.95 11.25 4.24
N THR A 161 3.98 11.41 3.35
CA THR A 161 3.59 12.75 2.85
C THR A 161 2.73 13.44 3.89
N HIS A 162 2.62 14.78 3.85
CA HIS A 162 2.02 15.55 4.95
C HIS A 162 0.60 15.11 5.33
N GLY A 163 -0.29 14.85 4.36
CA GLY A 163 -1.66 14.38 4.61
C GLY A 163 -1.71 12.92 5.05
N ALA A 164 -0.97 12.04 4.37
CA ALA A 164 -0.86 10.63 4.74
C ALA A 164 -0.24 10.40 6.14
N LEU A 165 0.75 11.22 6.49
CA LEU A 165 1.39 11.24 7.80
C LEU A 165 0.43 11.75 8.87
N SER A 166 -0.43 12.72 8.54
CA SER A 166 -1.44 13.24 9.47
C SER A 166 -2.46 12.19 9.89
N VAL A 167 -2.78 11.23 9.01
CA VAL A 167 -3.66 10.09 9.32
C VAL A 167 -2.90 8.86 9.83
N THR A 168 -1.57 8.89 9.93
CA THR A 168 -0.76 7.79 10.50
C THR A 168 -0.76 7.83 12.04
N GLY A 169 -0.97 6.68 12.69
CA GLY A 169 -1.11 6.56 14.15
C GLY A 169 0.21 6.66 14.93
N ASN A 170 1.34 6.30 14.31
CA ASN A 170 2.66 6.38 14.97
C ASN A 170 3.07 7.85 15.22
N LEU A 171 3.33 8.20 16.48
CA LEU A 171 3.68 9.56 16.89
C LEU A 171 5.10 9.97 16.51
N SER A 172 6.05 9.02 16.48
CA SER A 172 7.47 9.31 16.25
C SER A 172 7.75 10.11 14.96
N PRO A 173 7.25 9.72 13.78
CA PRO A 173 7.48 10.49 12.55
C PRO A 173 6.73 11.83 12.52
N LYS A 174 5.73 12.03 13.39
CA LYS A 174 4.91 13.25 13.47
C LYS A 174 5.48 14.27 14.44
N ALA A 175 6.18 13.84 15.49
CA ALA A 175 6.56 14.67 16.63
C ALA A 175 7.38 15.91 16.24
N ALA A 176 8.22 15.81 15.20
CA ALA A 176 9.08 16.91 14.74
C ALA A 176 8.46 17.74 13.60
N VAL A 177 7.23 17.45 13.18
CA VAL A 177 6.57 18.09 12.03
C VAL A 177 5.39 18.91 12.52
N ASN A 178 5.53 20.24 12.48
CA ASN A 178 4.48 21.17 12.89
C ASN A 178 3.40 21.33 11.79
N GLY A 179 2.19 21.69 12.20
CA GLY A 179 1.12 22.07 11.26
C GLY A 179 0.61 20.91 10.40
N MET A 180 0.34 19.75 11.00
CA MET A 180 -0.30 18.61 10.32
C MET A 180 -1.66 18.99 9.68
N MET A 181 -2.13 18.16 8.75
CA MET A 181 -3.45 18.33 8.16
C MET A 181 -4.50 18.41 9.27
N PRO A 182 -5.30 19.49 9.33
CA PRO A 182 -6.27 19.68 10.40
C PRO A 182 -7.46 18.72 10.26
N GLU A 183 -8.23 18.62 11.34
CA GLU A 183 -9.47 17.83 11.43
C GLU A 183 -9.27 16.33 11.18
N VAL A 184 -8.15 15.77 11.65
CA VAL A 184 -7.98 14.32 11.78
C VAL A 184 -8.37 13.88 13.18
N GLN A 185 -9.44 13.10 13.29
CA GLN A 185 -9.87 12.48 14.54
C GLN A 185 -9.34 11.05 14.61
N PHE A 186 -8.56 10.73 15.64
CA PHE A 186 -8.11 9.36 15.87
C PHE A 186 -9.10 8.61 16.76
N MET A 187 -9.35 7.35 16.39
CA MET A 187 -10.09 6.39 17.21
C MET A 187 -9.22 5.16 17.51
N PRO A 188 -9.48 4.42 18.61
CA PRO A 188 -8.72 3.21 18.90
C PRO A 188 -9.02 2.10 17.88
N TYR A 189 -7.99 1.44 17.37
CA TYR A 189 -8.15 0.24 16.55
C TYR A 189 -8.37 -0.99 17.46
N PRO A 190 -9.28 -1.91 17.10
CA PRO A 190 -9.49 -3.12 17.88
C PRO A 190 -8.26 -4.04 17.86
N HIS A 191 -7.77 -4.39 19.04
CA HIS A 191 -6.76 -5.43 19.24
C HIS A 191 -7.32 -6.53 20.12
N LEU A 192 -7.32 -7.78 19.63
CA LEU A 192 -7.72 -8.93 20.43
C LEU A 192 -6.71 -9.24 21.54
N TYR A 193 -5.41 -9.03 21.27
CA TYR A 193 -4.35 -9.29 22.24
C TYR A 193 -4.12 -8.13 23.23
N ARG A 194 -4.14 -6.88 22.76
CA ARG A 194 -3.90 -5.67 23.57
C ARG A 194 -5.01 -4.64 23.40
N CYS A 195 -6.22 -5.02 23.84
CA CYS A 195 -7.39 -4.16 23.71
C CYS A 195 -7.12 -2.76 24.29
N PRO A 196 -7.31 -1.67 23.52
CA PRO A 196 -7.00 -0.32 23.98
C PRO A 196 -7.92 0.17 25.11
N LEU A 197 -9.03 -0.53 25.35
CA LEU A 197 -9.96 -0.25 26.45
C LEU A 197 -9.65 -1.05 27.72
N GLY A 198 -8.65 -1.95 27.71
CA GLY A 198 -8.28 -2.78 28.85
C GLY A 198 -9.24 -3.95 29.18
N ILE A 199 -10.40 -4.04 28.51
CA ILE A 199 -11.41 -5.10 28.78
C ILE A 199 -11.20 -6.38 27.96
N GLY A 200 -10.51 -6.32 26.82
CA GLY A 200 -10.12 -7.51 26.05
C GLY A 200 -11.26 -8.23 25.31
N GLY A 201 -10.88 -9.16 24.44
CA GLY A 201 -11.80 -10.09 23.77
C GLY A 201 -12.95 -9.45 23.01
N GLU A 202 -14.06 -10.19 22.87
CA GLU A 202 -15.28 -9.71 22.20
C GLU A 202 -15.89 -8.47 22.87
N ALA A 203 -15.81 -8.36 24.19
CA ALA A 203 -16.32 -7.20 24.92
C ALA A 203 -15.59 -5.92 24.49
N GLY A 204 -14.26 -5.98 24.31
CA GLY A 204 -13.45 -4.91 23.76
C GLY A 204 -13.87 -4.52 22.34
N VAL A 205 -14.11 -5.51 21.48
CA VAL A 205 -14.57 -5.28 20.11
C VAL A 205 -15.95 -4.61 20.10
N LYS A 206 -16.90 -5.10 20.89
CA LYS A 206 -18.25 -4.53 21.01
C LYS A 206 -18.22 -3.10 21.54
N ALA A 207 -17.42 -2.83 22.56
CA ALA A 207 -17.28 -1.49 23.13
C ALA A 207 -16.65 -0.49 22.13
N LEU A 208 -15.61 -0.89 21.39
CA LEU A 208 -15.03 -0.04 20.35
C LEU A 208 -15.98 0.19 19.17
N THR A 209 -16.76 -0.84 18.81
CA THR A 209 -17.80 -0.74 17.79
C THR A 209 -18.87 0.27 18.20
N TYR A 210 -19.39 0.13 19.42
CA TYR A 210 -20.37 1.05 20.00
C TYR A 210 -19.82 2.47 20.11
N TYR A 211 -18.56 2.62 20.53
CA TYR A 211 -17.92 3.94 20.63
C TYR A 211 -17.85 4.65 19.28
N PHE A 212 -17.45 3.95 18.21
CA PHE A 212 -17.47 4.50 16.86
C PHE A 212 -18.88 4.91 16.42
N GLU A 213 -19.85 4.02 16.60
CA GLU A 213 -21.23 4.28 16.21
C GLU A 213 -21.82 5.47 16.96
N ASN A 214 -21.64 5.52 18.28
CA ASN A 214 -22.11 6.62 19.12
C ASN A 214 -21.43 7.94 18.71
N LEU A 215 -20.12 7.94 18.47
CA LEU A 215 -19.41 9.15 18.01
C LEU A 215 -20.01 9.72 16.72
N ILE A 216 -20.40 8.87 15.78
CA ILE A 216 -20.96 9.30 14.49
C ILE A 216 -22.43 9.72 14.59
N ASN A 217 -23.20 9.10 15.48
CA ASN A 217 -24.63 9.35 15.65
C ASN A 217 -24.95 10.50 16.62
N ASP A 218 -24.09 10.74 17.60
CA ASP A 218 -24.29 11.74 18.62
C ASP A 218 -24.01 13.15 18.08
N VAL A 219 -25.06 13.97 18.05
CA VAL A 219 -25.01 15.36 17.60
C VAL A 219 -24.18 16.26 18.52
N GLU A 220 -23.98 15.84 19.77
CA GLU A 220 -23.16 16.52 20.79
C GLU A 220 -21.78 15.86 20.97
N SER A 221 -21.36 14.96 20.07
CA SER A 221 -20.06 14.27 20.13
C SER A 221 -18.84 15.20 20.04
N GLY A 222 -19.04 16.45 19.59
CA GLY A 222 -17.97 17.41 19.31
C GLY A 222 -17.16 17.10 18.05
N VAL A 223 -17.44 15.98 17.36
CA VAL A 223 -16.74 15.59 16.13
C VAL A 223 -17.62 15.89 14.92
N ARG A 224 -17.12 16.75 14.02
CA ARG A 224 -17.82 17.03 12.77
C ARG A 224 -17.94 15.76 11.94
N LYS A 225 -19.09 15.58 11.31
CA LYS A 225 -19.35 14.46 10.40
C LYS A 225 -18.22 14.38 9.35
N PRO A 226 -17.46 13.28 9.29
CA PRO A 226 -16.26 13.24 8.46
C PRO A 226 -16.59 13.07 6.96
N ALA A 227 -15.63 13.48 6.14
CA ALA A 227 -15.58 13.16 4.72
C ALA A 227 -15.30 11.68 4.49
N ALA A 228 -14.38 11.13 5.29
CA ALA A 228 -13.97 9.73 5.18
C ALA A 228 -13.55 9.13 6.52
N VAL A 229 -13.67 7.82 6.57
CA VAL A 229 -12.98 6.93 7.51
C VAL A 229 -11.90 6.20 6.71
N ILE A 230 -10.63 6.32 7.13
CA ILE A 230 -9.52 5.58 6.54
C ILE A 230 -9.02 4.51 7.53
N LEU A 231 -8.85 3.28 7.04
CA LEU A 231 -8.34 2.17 7.85
C LEU A 231 -7.61 1.12 6.99
N GLU A 232 -6.81 0.29 7.65
CA GLU A 232 -6.29 -0.97 7.11
C GLU A 232 -7.17 -2.12 7.63
N ALA A 233 -7.58 -3.05 6.77
CA ALA A 233 -8.31 -4.25 7.21
C ALA A 233 -7.40 -5.19 8.04
N VAL A 234 -6.10 -5.17 7.75
CA VAL A 234 -5.04 -5.73 8.59
C VAL A 234 -3.94 -4.67 8.68
N GLN A 235 -3.72 -4.09 9.86
CA GLN A 235 -2.66 -3.11 10.05
C GLN A 235 -1.29 -3.75 9.86
N GLY A 236 -0.46 -3.21 8.98
CA GLY A 236 0.92 -3.67 8.78
C GLY A 236 1.86 -3.19 9.87
N GLU A 237 2.31 -1.94 9.76
CA GLU A 237 3.29 -1.33 10.67
C GLU A 237 2.76 -1.15 12.11
N GLY A 238 1.44 -1.20 12.30
CA GLY A 238 0.80 -1.23 13.61
C GLY A 238 1.05 -2.51 14.41
N GLY A 239 1.65 -3.54 13.78
CA GLY A 239 2.00 -4.80 14.42
C GLY A 239 1.26 -6.02 13.87
N VAL A 240 0.91 -6.03 12.58
CA VAL A 240 0.20 -7.15 11.92
C VAL A 240 -1.10 -7.49 12.65
N ASN A 241 -1.99 -6.50 12.79
CA ASN A 241 -3.25 -6.64 13.54
C ASN A 241 -4.45 -6.75 12.60
N PRO A 242 -5.09 -7.93 12.47
CA PRO A 242 -6.33 -8.07 11.72
C PRO A 242 -7.49 -7.43 12.48
N ALA A 243 -8.30 -6.61 11.80
CA ALA A 243 -9.53 -6.13 12.40
C ALA A 243 -10.54 -7.29 12.56
N PRO A 244 -11.29 -7.34 13.67
CA PRO A 244 -12.43 -8.23 13.81
C PRO A 244 -13.46 -8.00 12.69
N VAL A 245 -13.99 -9.09 12.13
CA VAL A 245 -14.95 -9.06 11.01
C VAL A 245 -16.18 -8.22 11.35
N GLU A 246 -16.79 -8.46 12.50
CA GLU A 246 -18.00 -7.73 12.94
C GLU A 246 -17.75 -6.22 13.07
N TRP A 247 -16.56 -5.83 13.53
CA TRP A 247 -16.18 -4.43 13.64
C TRP A 247 -16.09 -3.78 12.25
N LEU A 248 -15.36 -4.39 11.30
CA LEU A 248 -15.27 -3.89 9.92
C LEU A 248 -16.64 -3.76 9.24
N GLN A 249 -17.50 -4.77 9.42
CA GLN A 249 -18.88 -4.76 8.91
C GLN A 249 -19.67 -3.59 9.51
N ARG A 250 -19.56 -3.35 10.83
CA ARG A 250 -20.27 -2.24 11.46
C ARG A 250 -19.73 -0.88 11.05
N ILE A 251 -18.41 -0.70 10.94
CA ILE A 251 -17.81 0.52 10.39
C ILE A 251 -18.39 0.80 9.00
N ARG A 252 -18.38 -0.18 8.09
CA ARG A 252 -18.94 -0.03 6.74
C ARG A 252 -20.42 0.35 6.77
N LYS A 253 -21.23 -0.32 7.59
CA LYS A 253 -22.67 -0.03 7.69
C LYS A 253 -22.90 1.42 8.14
N VAL A 254 -22.23 1.85 9.21
CA VAL A 254 -22.35 3.23 9.73
C VAL A 254 -21.84 4.26 8.72
N THR A 255 -20.72 3.99 8.02
CA THR A 255 -20.22 4.95 7.01
C THR A 255 -21.20 5.11 5.85
N GLU A 256 -21.83 4.02 5.40
CA GLU A 256 -22.86 4.04 4.35
C GLU A 256 -24.12 4.81 4.80
N GLU A 257 -24.67 4.49 5.98
CA GLU A 257 -25.84 5.17 6.58
C GLU A 257 -25.65 6.70 6.68
N HIS A 258 -24.40 7.14 6.86
CA HIS A 258 -24.07 8.56 7.08
C HIS A 258 -23.51 9.27 5.84
N GLY A 259 -23.37 8.58 4.70
CA GLY A 259 -22.71 9.11 3.51
C GLY A 259 -21.27 9.58 3.82
N ILE A 260 -20.54 8.81 4.62
CA ILE A 260 -19.12 8.96 4.91
C ILE A 260 -18.39 7.96 4.00
N LEU A 261 -17.33 8.39 3.32
CA LEU A 261 -16.60 7.47 2.45
C LEU A 261 -15.70 6.54 3.26
N LEU A 262 -15.80 5.23 3.02
CA LEU A 262 -14.88 4.25 3.57
C LEU A 262 -13.68 4.08 2.64
N ILE A 263 -12.50 4.49 3.10
CA ILE A 263 -11.21 4.28 2.46
C ILE A 263 -10.55 3.09 3.12
N VAL A 264 -10.35 1.99 2.38
CA VAL A 264 -9.54 0.87 2.85
C VAL A 264 -8.16 0.92 2.19
N ASP A 265 -7.15 1.00 3.04
CA ASP A 265 -5.76 0.97 2.65
C ASP A 265 -5.28 -0.48 2.50
N GLU A 266 -5.25 -0.96 1.26
CA GLU A 266 -4.77 -2.30 0.87
C GLU A 266 -3.32 -2.25 0.37
N VAL A 267 -2.57 -1.16 0.65
CA VAL A 267 -1.18 -0.98 0.21
C VAL A 267 -0.30 -2.16 0.63
N GLN A 268 -0.51 -2.73 1.82
CA GLN A 268 0.29 -3.85 2.36
C GLN A 268 -0.46 -5.18 2.41
N ALA A 269 -1.75 -5.15 2.75
CA ALA A 269 -2.54 -6.35 3.00
C ALA A 269 -3.19 -6.95 1.74
N GLY A 270 -3.21 -6.20 0.63
CA GLY A 270 -3.78 -6.64 -0.62
C GLY A 270 -2.90 -7.64 -1.38
N PHE A 271 -3.42 -8.08 -2.53
CA PHE A 271 -2.76 -8.96 -3.49
C PHE A 271 -2.35 -10.31 -2.89
N ALA A 272 -3.33 -11.08 -2.42
CA ALA A 272 -3.18 -12.45 -1.89
C ALA A 272 -2.43 -12.57 -0.55
N ARG A 273 -1.91 -11.46 0.01
CA ARG A 273 -1.06 -11.47 1.21
C ARG A 273 -1.71 -12.11 2.44
N THR A 274 -3.02 -11.95 2.60
CA THR A 274 -3.78 -12.37 3.78
C THR A 274 -4.61 -13.64 3.55
N GLY A 275 -4.38 -14.36 2.45
CA GLY A 275 -5.20 -15.53 2.09
C GLY A 275 -6.50 -15.19 1.33
N LYS A 276 -6.71 -13.91 1.01
CA LYS A 276 -7.73 -13.38 0.08
C LYS A 276 -7.08 -12.41 -0.88
N PHE A 277 -7.73 -12.08 -2.00
CA PHE A 277 -7.10 -11.18 -2.98
C PHE A 277 -6.97 -9.78 -2.40
N PHE A 278 -7.99 -9.30 -1.67
CA PHE A 278 -7.91 -8.14 -0.79
C PHE A 278 -8.28 -8.54 0.65
N ALA A 279 -7.69 -7.89 1.65
CA ALA A 279 -7.92 -8.25 3.03
C ALA A 279 -9.35 -7.92 3.51
N PHE A 280 -9.97 -6.85 3.01
CA PHE A 280 -11.36 -6.52 3.34
C PHE A 280 -12.38 -7.61 2.94
N GLU A 281 -12.03 -8.50 1.99
CA GLU A 281 -12.90 -9.60 1.54
C GLU A 281 -13.21 -10.60 2.65
N HIS A 282 -12.32 -10.74 3.63
CA HIS A 282 -12.56 -11.56 4.83
C HIS A 282 -13.79 -11.10 5.62
N ALA A 283 -14.10 -9.80 5.59
CA ALA A 283 -15.27 -9.23 6.25
C ALA A 283 -16.51 -9.15 5.34
N GLY A 284 -16.38 -9.49 4.05
CA GLY A 284 -17.47 -9.40 3.07
C GLY A 284 -17.97 -7.96 2.81
N ILE A 285 -17.14 -6.95 3.10
CA ILE A 285 -17.50 -5.55 2.91
C ILE A 285 -17.04 -5.03 1.54
N GLN A 286 -17.68 -3.99 1.04
CA GLN A 286 -17.25 -3.25 -0.15
C GLN A 286 -16.91 -1.80 0.21
N PRO A 287 -15.62 -1.39 0.15
CA PRO A 287 -15.22 -0.02 0.42
C PRO A 287 -15.54 0.94 -0.72
N ASP A 288 -15.66 2.23 -0.39
CA ASP A 288 -15.88 3.28 -1.39
C ASP A 288 -14.58 3.59 -2.13
N ILE A 289 -13.45 3.58 -1.42
CA ILE A 289 -12.12 3.78 -2.00
C ILE A 289 -11.19 2.64 -1.58
N ILE A 290 -10.46 2.09 -2.54
CA ILE A 290 -9.41 1.09 -2.31
C ILE A 290 -8.07 1.70 -2.70
N VAL A 291 -7.15 1.84 -1.75
CA VAL A 291 -5.79 2.33 -1.99
C VAL A 291 -4.85 1.15 -2.26
N MET A 292 -4.10 1.19 -3.36
CA MET A 292 -3.28 0.07 -3.84
C MET A 292 -1.85 0.49 -4.21
N SER A 293 -0.88 -0.35 -3.86
CA SER A 293 0.56 -0.07 -4.04
C SER A 293 1.35 -1.38 -3.90
N LYS A 294 2.65 -1.28 -3.67
CA LYS A 294 3.56 -2.40 -3.39
C LYS A 294 3.42 -3.52 -4.44
N ALA A 295 2.81 -4.64 -4.08
CA ALA A 295 2.67 -5.83 -4.93
C ALA A 295 1.96 -5.58 -6.26
N VAL A 296 1.11 -4.55 -6.36
CA VAL A 296 0.41 -4.19 -7.61
C VAL A 296 1.35 -3.87 -8.76
N GLY A 297 2.59 -3.46 -8.46
CA GLY A 297 3.63 -3.20 -9.47
C GLY A 297 4.55 -4.36 -9.77
N GLY A 298 4.35 -5.53 -9.16
CA GLY A 298 5.21 -6.70 -9.39
C GLY A 298 6.69 -6.45 -9.14
N GLY A 299 7.03 -5.75 -8.05
CA GLY A 299 8.41 -5.37 -7.72
C GLY A 299 8.88 -4.05 -8.35
N CYS A 300 8.24 -3.58 -9.42
CA CYS A 300 8.45 -2.24 -9.94
C CYS A 300 7.59 -1.20 -9.22
N ARG A 301 8.02 0.07 -9.25
CA ARG A 301 7.31 1.15 -8.55
C ARG A 301 5.99 1.47 -9.26
N TRP A 302 4.85 1.01 -8.69
CA TRP A 302 3.51 1.26 -9.24
C TRP A 302 2.43 1.42 -8.17
N ARG A 303 1.65 2.51 -8.22
CA ARG A 303 0.67 2.93 -7.20
C ARG A 303 -0.60 3.45 -7.87
N CYS A 304 -1.75 3.12 -7.31
CA CYS A 304 -3.05 3.58 -7.78
C CYS A 304 -4.10 3.47 -6.68
N TRP A 305 -5.30 3.98 -6.93
CA TRP A 305 -6.45 3.70 -6.09
C TRP A 305 -7.71 3.62 -6.97
N ALA A 306 -8.76 2.97 -6.45
CA ALA A 306 -10.03 2.78 -7.14
C ALA A 306 -11.18 3.42 -6.35
N LEU A 307 -12.12 4.09 -7.05
CA LEU A 307 -13.34 4.70 -6.46
C LEU A 307 -14.60 3.96 -6.88
N LYS A 308 -15.45 3.57 -5.93
CA LYS A 308 -16.85 3.19 -6.15
C LYS A 308 -17.67 4.47 -6.39
N ALA A 309 -18.26 4.60 -7.59
CA ALA A 309 -19.12 5.71 -8.06
C ALA A 309 -18.46 6.96 -8.69
N VAL A 310 -19.09 7.37 -9.81
CA VAL A 310 -18.95 8.50 -10.76
C VAL A 310 -17.79 9.50 -10.61
N ARG A 311 -16.89 9.45 -11.61
CA ARG A 311 -16.34 10.51 -12.53
C ARG A 311 -16.34 12.00 -12.11
N ARG A 312 -16.42 12.37 -10.83
CA ARG A 312 -16.37 13.77 -10.38
C ARG A 312 -14.94 14.26 -10.23
N ARG A 313 -14.26 14.43 -11.35
CA ARG A 313 -12.98 15.12 -11.43
C ARG A 313 -13.00 16.05 -12.62
N GLU A 314 -12.42 17.23 -12.46
CA GLU A 314 -11.99 17.98 -13.64
C GLU A 314 -10.56 17.53 -13.97
N PRO A 315 -10.15 17.63 -15.23
CA PRO A 315 -8.78 17.37 -15.63
C PRO A 315 -7.77 18.10 -14.73
N GLY A 316 -6.75 17.39 -14.25
CA GLY A 316 -5.62 18.00 -13.52
C GLY A 316 -5.76 18.15 -11.99
N HIS A 317 -6.85 17.73 -11.35
CA HIS A 317 -7.04 17.93 -9.90
C HIS A 317 -6.09 17.15 -8.97
N HIS A 318 -5.49 16.06 -9.45
CA HIS A 318 -4.35 15.40 -8.79
C HIS A 318 -3.48 14.77 -9.87
N THR A 319 -2.30 15.34 -10.09
CA THR A 319 -1.38 14.97 -11.16
C THR A 319 -0.06 14.50 -10.59
N GLY A 320 0.72 13.83 -11.44
CA GLY A 320 2.07 13.40 -11.11
C GLY A 320 2.74 12.88 -12.36
N THR A 321 4.05 13.08 -12.45
CA THR A 321 4.83 12.67 -13.63
C THR A 321 4.77 11.16 -13.82
N PHE A 322 5.12 10.37 -12.81
CA PHE A 322 5.41 8.93 -12.94
C PHE A 322 4.21 7.97 -13.09
N ARG A 323 2.99 8.47 -13.34
CA ARG A 323 1.74 7.68 -13.37
C ARG A 323 1.55 6.79 -14.61
N GLY A 324 2.47 6.83 -15.56
CA GLY A 324 2.44 6.07 -16.83
C GLY A 324 3.65 5.15 -16.99
N ASN A 325 4.13 4.57 -15.90
CA ASN A 325 5.27 3.64 -15.91
C ASN A 325 4.87 2.29 -16.55
N GLN A 326 5.27 2.08 -17.80
CA GLN A 326 4.89 0.88 -18.56
C GLN A 326 5.58 -0.38 -18.03
N LEU A 327 6.81 -0.29 -17.54
CA LEU A 327 7.48 -1.45 -16.92
C LEU A 327 6.68 -1.96 -15.73
N ALA A 328 6.23 -1.04 -14.88
CA ALA A 328 5.49 -1.40 -13.68
C ALA A 328 4.08 -1.94 -13.98
N MET A 329 3.44 -1.48 -15.06
CA MET A 329 2.20 -2.07 -15.56
C MET A 329 2.40 -3.49 -16.10
N ALA A 330 3.49 -3.75 -16.82
CA ALA A 330 3.79 -5.10 -17.31
C ALA A 330 4.08 -6.08 -16.17
N THR A 331 5.01 -5.73 -15.28
CA THR A 331 5.34 -6.58 -14.12
C THR A 331 4.15 -6.74 -13.18
N GLY A 332 3.36 -5.68 -13.01
CA GLY A 332 2.10 -5.70 -12.28
C GLY A 332 1.10 -6.68 -12.90
N LEU A 333 0.81 -6.56 -14.20
CA LEU A 333 -0.11 -7.46 -14.91
C LEU A 333 0.31 -8.91 -14.77
N THR A 334 1.59 -9.22 -15.00
CA THR A 334 2.14 -10.56 -14.84
C THR A 334 1.97 -11.07 -13.42
N THR A 335 2.31 -10.24 -12.42
CA THR A 335 2.14 -10.61 -11.00
C THR A 335 0.69 -10.89 -10.65
N LEU A 336 -0.24 -10.00 -11.02
CA LEU A 336 -1.66 -10.16 -10.70
C LEU A 336 -2.25 -11.41 -11.37
N ARG A 337 -1.81 -11.76 -12.57
CA ARG A 337 -2.15 -13.02 -13.24
C ARG A 337 -1.62 -14.22 -12.48
N HIS A 338 -0.34 -14.23 -12.11
CA HIS A 338 0.21 -15.32 -11.30
C HIS A 338 -0.55 -15.52 -9.99
N LEU A 339 -0.87 -14.43 -9.29
CA LEU A 339 -1.60 -14.50 -8.02
C LEU A 339 -2.98 -15.14 -8.19
N ARG A 340 -3.70 -14.80 -9.26
CA ARG A 340 -5.06 -15.29 -9.54
C ARG A 340 -5.05 -16.69 -10.15
N ASP A 341 -4.34 -16.89 -11.25
CA ASP A 341 -4.32 -18.12 -12.04
C ASP A 341 -3.76 -19.30 -11.22
N ASN A 342 -2.75 -19.04 -10.38
CA ASN A 342 -2.16 -20.08 -9.51
C ASN A 342 -2.79 -20.16 -8.13
N LYS A 343 -3.91 -19.46 -7.90
CA LYS A 343 -4.66 -19.44 -6.64
C LYS A 343 -3.76 -19.23 -5.42
N ILE A 344 -2.89 -18.20 -5.49
CA ILE A 344 -1.89 -17.95 -4.45
C ILE A 344 -2.56 -17.62 -3.11
N ALA A 345 -3.71 -16.92 -3.13
CA ALA A 345 -4.49 -16.64 -1.93
C ALA A 345 -4.87 -17.94 -1.18
N ASP A 346 -5.34 -18.96 -1.89
CA ASP A 346 -5.71 -20.25 -1.29
C ASP A 346 -4.51 -20.95 -0.65
N LYS A 347 -3.33 -20.87 -1.31
CA LYS A 347 -2.07 -21.42 -0.77
C LYS A 347 -1.63 -20.69 0.49
N VAL A 348 -1.74 -19.35 0.52
CA VAL A 348 -1.43 -18.54 1.70
C VAL A 348 -2.37 -18.89 2.85
N ALA A 349 -3.67 -19.06 2.58
CA ALA A 349 -4.65 -19.46 3.59
C ALA A 349 -4.33 -20.86 4.16
N ALA A 350 -3.92 -21.81 3.32
CA ALA A 350 -3.56 -23.16 3.76
C ALA A 350 -2.34 -23.16 4.71
N VAL A 351 -1.32 -22.33 4.44
CA VAL A 351 -0.14 -22.19 5.30
C VAL A 351 -0.49 -21.59 6.66
N ALA A 352 -1.50 -20.73 6.75
CA ALA A 352 -1.94 -20.15 8.01
C ALA A 352 -2.77 -21.12 8.88
N SER A 353 -3.36 -22.16 8.26
CA SER A 353 -4.22 -23.14 8.94
C SER A 353 -3.50 -24.41 9.41
N GLY A 354 -2.26 -24.62 8.99
CA GLY A 354 -1.38 -25.71 9.43
C GLY A 354 -0.35 -25.21 10.41
#